data_AF-A0A3D9EJL2-F1
#
_entry.id   AF-A0A3D9EJL2-F1
#
_cell.length_a   1.000
_cell.length_b   1.000
_cell.length_c   1.000
_cell.angle_alpha   90.00
_cell.angle_beta   90.00
_cell.angle_gamma   90.00
#
_symmetry.space_group_name_H-M   'P 1'
#
loop_
_entity.id
_entity.type
_entity.pdbx_description
1 polymer ?
#
loop_
_entity_poly.entity_id
_entity_poly.type
_entity_poly.pdbx_seq_one_letter_code
_entity_poly.pdbx_strand_id
1 'polypeptide(L)'
;MTSTTETLNDLIEIARDGKNFYEHALTEVKNPELKALFTEIAQSKAEIISALSSQVSAAGEKPAEQGTFAGSFRKYYTDVKTSFASKEKEEVTYVSELEEQEDRLLHALERAVNEHATPDAQANLRSQLEKARATHDRMRDLKHRMQAAH
;
A
#
# COMPACT_ATOMS: atom_id res chain seq x y z
N MET A 1 18.54 16.34 6.94
CA MET A 1 17.30 17.08 6.69
C MET A 1 16.81 16.57 5.36
N THR A 2 15.86 15.65 5.37
CA THR A 2 15.23 15.15 4.14
C THR A 2 14.35 16.25 3.57
N SER A 3 14.47 16.51 2.28
CA SER A 3 13.62 17.50 1.61
C SER A 3 12.17 17.00 1.57
N THR A 4 11.19 17.91 1.66
CA THR A 4 9.74 17.58 1.58
C THR A 4 9.40 16.62 0.44
N THR A 5 10.07 16.78 -0.68
CA THR A 5 9.99 15.99 -1.90
C THR A 5 10.54 14.58 -1.76
N GLU A 6 11.58 14.34 -0.95
CA GLU A 6 12.06 13.00 -0.63
C GLU A 6 10.99 12.23 0.14
N THR A 7 10.36 12.86 1.15
CA THR A 7 9.27 12.23 1.90
C THR A 7 8.06 11.90 1.03
N LEU A 8 7.72 12.80 0.09
CA LEU A 8 6.64 12.55 -0.87
C LEU A 8 7.01 11.46 -1.88
N ASN A 9 8.29 11.38 -2.30
CA ASN A 9 8.78 10.32 -3.17
C ASN A 9 8.77 8.95 -2.47
N ASP A 10 9.23 8.87 -1.22
CA ASP A 10 9.13 7.66 -0.40
C ASP A 10 7.68 7.17 -0.30
N LEU A 11 6.73 8.10 -0.12
CA LEU A 11 5.31 7.78 -0.11
C LEU A 11 4.81 7.25 -1.47
N ILE A 12 5.26 7.84 -2.57
CA ILE A 12 4.92 7.38 -3.92
C ILE A 12 5.46 5.96 -4.15
N GLU A 13 6.68 5.67 -3.72
CA GLU A 13 7.28 4.34 -3.82
C GLU A 13 6.48 3.30 -3.02
N ILE A 14 6.20 3.58 -1.74
CA ILE A 14 5.43 2.67 -0.88
C ILE A 14 4.02 2.44 -1.45
N ALA A 15 3.35 3.50 -1.91
CA ALA A 15 2.02 3.37 -2.51
C ALA A 15 2.04 2.56 -3.82
N ARG A 16 3.08 2.73 -4.66
CA ARG A 16 3.28 1.93 -5.89
C ARG A 16 3.54 0.46 -5.58
N ASP A 17 4.36 0.20 -4.57
CA ASP A 17 4.66 -1.15 -4.11
C ASP A 17 3.41 -1.86 -3.60
N GLY A 18 2.61 -1.17 -2.77
CA GLY A 18 1.30 -1.66 -2.34
C GLY A 18 0.39 -1.95 -3.52
N LYS A 19 0.26 -1.03 -4.49
CA LYS A 19 -0.57 -1.22 -5.70
C LYS A 19 -0.16 -2.47 -6.48
N ASN A 20 1.14 -2.64 -6.74
CA ASN A 20 1.65 -3.83 -7.44
C ASN A 20 1.36 -5.12 -6.66
N PHE A 21 1.47 -5.07 -5.33
CA PHE A 21 1.13 -6.21 -4.47
C PHE A 21 -0.35 -6.57 -4.61
N TYR A 22 -1.27 -5.60 -4.51
CA TYR A 22 -2.71 -5.84 -4.69
C TYR A 22 -3.04 -6.36 -6.10
N GLU A 23 -2.42 -5.81 -7.15
CA GLU A 23 -2.58 -6.31 -8.52
C GLU A 23 -2.14 -7.77 -8.66
N HIS A 24 -1.05 -8.16 -7.99
CA HIS A 24 -0.64 -9.56 -7.97
C HIS A 24 -1.59 -10.43 -7.13
N ALA A 25 -1.97 -9.97 -5.94
CA ALA A 25 -2.90 -10.68 -5.07
C ALA A 25 -4.25 -10.94 -5.78
N LEU A 26 -4.74 -10.00 -6.60
CA LEU A 26 -5.94 -10.16 -7.45
C LEU A 26 -5.87 -11.35 -8.41
N THR A 27 -4.67 -11.72 -8.85
CA THR A 27 -4.47 -12.88 -9.74
C THR A 27 -4.46 -14.21 -8.98
N GLU A 28 -4.09 -14.19 -7.70
CA GLU A 28 -3.96 -15.38 -6.86
C GLU A 28 -5.23 -15.66 -6.03
N VAL A 29 -5.90 -14.62 -5.51
CA VAL A 29 -7.15 -14.80 -4.75
C VAL A 29 -8.27 -15.32 -5.64
N LYS A 30 -9.03 -16.29 -5.14
CA LYS A 30 -10.22 -16.80 -5.84
C LYS A 30 -11.51 -16.20 -5.31
N ASN A 31 -11.50 -15.73 -4.07
CA ASN A 31 -12.68 -15.18 -3.43
C ASN A 31 -13.12 -13.86 -4.13
N PRO A 32 -14.35 -13.76 -4.65
CA PRO A 32 -14.84 -12.56 -5.31
C PRO A 32 -14.92 -11.33 -4.38
N GLU A 33 -15.16 -11.52 -3.07
CA GLU A 33 -15.16 -10.43 -2.10
C GLU A 33 -13.75 -9.86 -1.92
N LEU A 34 -12.73 -10.71 -1.85
CA LEU A 34 -11.33 -10.29 -1.80
C LEU A 34 -10.94 -9.54 -3.06
N LYS A 35 -11.37 -10.03 -4.23
CA LYS A 35 -11.10 -9.34 -5.49
C LYS A 35 -11.71 -7.96 -5.55
N ALA A 36 -12.96 -7.80 -5.10
CA ALA A 36 -13.61 -6.49 -5.05
C ALA A 36 -12.84 -5.54 -4.13
N LEU A 37 -12.49 -5.99 -2.93
CA LEU A 37 -11.74 -5.19 -1.95
C LEU A 37 -10.35 -4.80 -2.47
N PHE A 38 -9.57 -5.75 -2.97
CA PHE A 38 -8.22 -5.47 -3.47
C PHE A 38 -8.22 -4.54 -4.68
N THR A 39 -9.24 -4.64 -5.54
CA THR A 39 -9.42 -3.71 -6.66
C THR A 39 -9.69 -2.29 -6.17
N GLU A 40 -10.60 -2.12 -5.20
CA GLU A 40 -10.91 -0.83 -4.59
C GLU A 40 -9.66 -0.21 -3.95
N ILE A 41 -8.87 -1.01 -3.23
CA ILE A 41 -7.65 -0.54 -2.58
C ILE A 41 -6.58 -0.17 -3.61
N ALA A 42 -6.36 -0.98 -4.64
CA ALA A 42 -5.40 -0.70 -5.70
C ALA A 42 -5.75 0.61 -6.44
N GLN A 43 -7.04 0.87 -6.67
CA GLN A 43 -7.52 2.14 -7.23
C GLN A 43 -7.24 3.31 -6.30
N SER A 44 -7.57 3.18 -5.00
CA SER A 44 -7.25 4.22 -4.01
C SER A 44 -5.75 4.52 -3.95
N LYS A 45 -4.89 3.51 -4.09
CA LYS A 45 -3.43 3.72 -4.15
C LYS A 45 -3.01 4.46 -5.42
N ALA A 46 -3.60 4.13 -6.56
CA ALA A 46 -3.35 4.83 -7.82
C ALA A 46 -3.70 6.32 -7.71
N GLU A 47 -4.82 6.65 -7.06
CA GLU A 47 -5.21 8.04 -6.78
C GLU A 47 -4.17 8.75 -5.89
N ILE A 48 -3.73 8.11 -4.81
CA ILE A 48 -2.69 8.64 -3.90
C ILE A 48 -1.40 8.91 -4.69
N ILE A 49 -0.92 7.93 -5.46
CA ILE A 49 0.29 8.06 -6.29
C ILE A 49 0.15 9.26 -7.24
N SER A 50 -0.99 9.40 -7.91
CA SER A 50 -1.21 10.49 -8.86
C SER A 50 -1.24 11.85 -8.18
N ALA A 51 -1.94 11.97 -7.04
CA ALA A 51 -2.02 13.20 -6.27
C ALA A 51 -0.64 13.63 -5.74
N LEU A 52 0.11 12.70 -5.14
CA LEU A 52 1.46 12.96 -4.63
C LEU A 52 2.44 13.27 -5.77
N SER A 53 2.37 12.53 -6.88
CA SER A 53 3.24 12.78 -8.05
C SER A 53 3.00 14.17 -8.64
N SER A 54 1.74 14.62 -8.65
CA SER A 54 1.39 15.98 -9.08
C SER A 54 1.98 17.04 -8.14
N GLN A 55 1.96 16.79 -6.82
CA GLN A 55 2.57 17.70 -5.84
C GLN A 55 4.10 17.76 -5.96
N VAL A 56 4.79 16.63 -6.12
CA VAL A 56 6.24 16.59 -6.33
C VAL A 56 6.63 17.31 -7.62
N SER A 57 5.87 17.08 -8.70
CA SER A 57 6.08 17.76 -9.98
C SER A 57 5.85 19.28 -9.86
N ALA A 58 4.83 19.70 -9.11
CA ALA A 58 4.54 21.12 -8.85
C ALA A 58 5.63 21.79 -7.99
N ALA A 59 6.29 21.03 -7.12
CA ALA A 59 7.46 21.47 -6.35
C ALA A 59 8.75 21.56 -7.21
N GLY A 60 8.70 21.14 -8.47
CA GLY A 60 9.83 21.20 -9.40
C GLY A 60 10.76 19.99 -9.37
N GLU A 61 10.38 18.92 -8.66
CA GLU A 61 11.15 17.67 -8.59
C GLU A 61 10.51 16.55 -9.41
N LYS A 62 11.29 15.49 -9.68
CA LYS A 62 10.80 14.34 -10.43
C LYS A 62 10.16 13.34 -9.45
N PRO A 63 8.90 12.94 -9.69
CA PRO A 63 8.26 11.92 -8.88
C PRO A 63 8.96 10.56 -9.05
N ALA A 64 8.96 9.75 -8.00
CA ALA A 64 9.49 8.40 -8.05
C ALA A 64 8.72 7.54 -9.08
N GLU A 65 9.43 7.02 -10.07
CA GLU A 65 8.86 6.22 -11.16
C GLU A 65 8.99 4.71 -10.94
N GLN A 66 9.80 4.28 -9.97
CA GLN A 66 10.01 2.86 -9.65
C GLN A 66 9.72 2.62 -8.17
N GLY A 67 9.01 1.54 -7.88
CA GLY A 67 8.80 1.08 -6.51
C GLY A 67 10.04 0.37 -5.98
N THR A 68 10.25 0.43 -4.67
CA THR A 68 11.44 -0.10 -3.99
C THR A 68 11.39 -1.64 -3.85
N PHE A 69 10.20 -2.25 -3.92
CA PHE A 69 9.99 -3.68 -3.65
C PHE A 69 9.91 -4.61 -4.87
N ALA A 70 9.96 -4.10 -6.11
CA ALA A 70 9.73 -4.93 -7.31
C ALA A 70 10.62 -6.20 -7.37
N GLY A 71 11.86 -6.14 -6.86
CA GLY A 71 12.76 -7.29 -6.77
C GLY A 71 12.50 -8.22 -5.57
N SER A 72 12.16 -7.65 -4.40
CA SER A 72 11.90 -8.40 -3.17
C SER A 72 10.61 -9.21 -3.25
N PHE A 73 9.61 -8.69 -3.97
CA PHE A 73 8.31 -9.30 -4.13
C PHE A 73 8.38 -10.69 -4.82
N ARG A 74 9.20 -10.82 -5.87
CA ARG A 74 9.34 -12.09 -6.60
C ARG A 74 9.98 -13.19 -5.75
N LYS A 75 10.93 -12.83 -4.88
CA LYS A 75 11.55 -13.79 -3.95
C LYS A 75 10.55 -14.24 -2.90
N TYR A 76 9.86 -13.29 -2.27
CA TYR A 76 8.86 -13.59 -1.25
C TYR A 76 7.74 -14.50 -1.78
N TYR A 77 7.23 -14.22 -2.99
CA TYR A 77 6.27 -15.10 -3.68
C TYR A 77 6.81 -16.51 -3.86
N THR A 78 8.06 -16.64 -4.30
CA THR A 78 8.68 -17.94 -4.52
C THR A 78 8.79 -18.69 -3.19
N ASP A 79 9.22 -18.04 -2.11
CA ASP A 79 9.29 -18.65 -0.78
C ASP A 79 7.93 -19.11 -0.26
N VAL A 80 6.88 -18.28 -0.37
CA VAL A 80 5.51 -18.64 0.04
C VAL A 80 4.98 -19.84 -0.75
N LYS A 81 5.23 -19.88 -2.06
CA LYS A 81 4.80 -20.97 -2.95
C LYS A 81 5.59 -22.27 -2.75
N THR A 82 6.84 -22.17 -2.28
CA THR A 82 7.72 -23.33 -2.03
C THR A 82 7.46 -23.93 -0.65
N SER A 83 6.99 -23.12 0.29
CA SER A 83 6.43 -23.62 1.54
C SER A 83 5.16 -24.40 1.23
N PHE A 84 5.03 -25.64 1.70
CA PHE A 84 3.90 -26.55 1.44
C PHE A 84 2.57 -26.09 2.11
N ALA A 85 2.24 -24.80 2.02
CA ALA A 85 1.05 -24.20 2.60
C ALA A 85 -0.18 -24.50 1.75
N SER A 86 -1.27 -24.90 2.40
CA SER A 86 -2.60 -24.97 1.80
C SER A 86 -2.99 -23.61 1.22
N LYS A 87 -3.79 -23.57 0.14
CA LYS A 87 -4.19 -22.32 -0.53
C LYS A 87 -4.78 -21.26 0.42
N GLU A 88 -5.52 -21.66 1.44
CA GLU A 88 -6.04 -20.73 2.45
C GLU A 88 -4.94 -20.11 3.34
N LYS A 89 -3.90 -20.87 3.70
CA LYS A 89 -2.74 -20.33 4.43
C LYS A 89 -1.92 -19.39 3.57
N GLU A 90 -1.88 -19.63 2.26
CA GLU A 90 -1.28 -18.72 1.28
C GLU A 90 -2.02 -17.37 1.28
N GLU A 91 -3.34 -17.38 1.19
CA GLU A 91 -4.19 -16.16 1.22
C GLU A 91 -4.04 -15.38 2.54
N VAL A 92 -4.02 -16.05 3.69
CA VAL A 92 -3.79 -15.41 5.00
C VAL A 92 -2.40 -14.77 5.09
N THR A 93 -1.39 -15.41 4.50
CA THR A 93 -0.01 -14.87 4.45
C THR A 93 0.04 -13.61 3.59
N TYR A 94 -0.57 -13.63 2.40
CA TYR A 94 -0.68 -12.42 1.56
C TYR A 94 -1.40 -11.28 2.27
N VAL A 95 -2.52 -11.56 2.94
CA VAL A 95 -3.28 -10.54 3.68
C VAL A 95 -2.45 -9.95 4.82
N SER A 96 -1.64 -10.76 5.51
CA SER A 96 -0.75 -10.29 6.58
C SER A 96 0.34 -9.36 6.06
N GLU A 97 0.95 -9.69 4.93
CA GLU A 97 1.94 -8.83 4.27
C GLU A 97 1.32 -7.53 3.77
N LEU A 98 0.12 -7.61 3.20
CA LEU A 98 -0.62 -6.43 2.76
C LEU A 98 -0.95 -5.50 3.92
N GLU A 99 -1.35 -6.04 5.07
CA GLU A 99 -1.55 -5.25 6.29
C GLU A 99 -0.26 -4.53 6.71
N GLU A 100 0.89 -5.23 6.71
CA GLU A 100 2.17 -4.61 7.06
C GLU A 100 2.59 -3.50 6.07
N GLN A 101 2.29 -3.67 4.78
CA GLN A 101 2.50 -2.62 3.78
C GLN A 101 1.56 -1.42 3.99
N GLU A 102 0.30 -1.66 4.36
CA GLU A 102 -0.63 -0.57 4.71
C GLU A 102 -0.18 0.18 5.97
N ASP A 103 0.31 -0.53 6.97
CA ASP A 103 0.84 0.08 8.19
C ASP A 103 2.07 0.95 7.89
N ARG A 104 2.99 0.45 7.05
CA ARG A 104 4.12 1.25 6.54
C ARG A 104 3.66 2.50 5.80
N LEU A 105 2.66 2.39 4.92
CA LEU A 105 2.11 3.53 4.20
C LEU A 105 1.47 4.54 5.15
N LEU A 106 0.72 4.07 6.14
CA LEU A 106 0.05 4.91 7.12
C LEU A 106 1.06 5.67 7.98
N HIS A 107 2.10 5.01 8.46
CA HIS A 107 3.21 5.64 9.17
C HIS A 107 3.97 6.64 8.31
N ALA A 108 4.19 6.34 7.02
CA ALA A 108 4.81 7.27 6.10
C ALA A 108 3.92 8.51 5.85
N LEU A 109 2.60 8.33 5.72
CA LEU A 109 1.64 9.42 5.55
C LEU A 109 1.60 10.30 6.81
N GLU A 110 1.55 9.70 8.00
CA GLU A 110 1.60 10.41 9.27
C GLU A 110 2.86 11.25 9.41
N ARG A 111 4.03 10.69 9.07
CA ARG A 111 5.29 11.44 9.06
C ARG A 111 5.25 12.60 8.06
N ALA A 112 4.79 12.37 6.84
CA ALA A 112 4.70 13.40 5.81
C ALA A 112 3.78 14.56 6.21
N VAL A 113 2.64 14.26 6.85
CA VAL A 113 1.72 15.28 7.39
C VAL A 113 2.38 16.11 8.47
N ASN A 114 3.17 15.49 9.37
CA ASN A 114 3.76 16.18 10.52
C ASN A 114 5.04 16.95 10.17
N GLU A 115 5.91 16.41 9.32
CA GLU A 115 7.25 16.96 9.14
C GLU A 115 7.33 18.04 8.05
N HIS A 116 6.61 17.88 6.94
CA HIS A 116 7.06 18.52 5.69
C HIS A 116 5.99 19.02 4.73
N ALA A 117 4.70 18.83 5.03
CA ALA A 117 3.63 19.25 4.13
C ALA A 117 3.27 20.74 4.26
N THR A 118 3.20 21.45 3.13
CA THR A 118 2.56 22.78 3.05
C THR A 118 1.10 22.69 3.51
N PRO A 119 0.45 23.79 3.95
CA PRO A 119 -0.94 23.73 4.42
C PRO A 119 -1.92 23.08 3.41
N ASP A 120 -1.74 23.37 2.12
CA ASP A 120 -2.49 22.72 1.02
C ASP A 120 -2.18 21.22 0.90
N ALA A 121 -0.91 20.83 1.03
CA ALA A 121 -0.53 19.41 1.00
C ALA A 121 -0.99 18.65 2.24
N GLN A 122 -0.99 19.28 3.42
CA GLN A 122 -1.49 18.68 4.66
C GLN A 122 -2.96 18.32 4.57
N ALA A 123 -3.80 19.20 4.01
CA ALA A 123 -5.23 18.90 3.86
C ALA A 123 -5.45 17.68 2.97
N ASN A 124 -4.72 17.60 1.86
CA ASN A 124 -4.82 16.49 0.91
C ASN A 124 -4.27 15.18 1.53
N LEU A 125 -3.09 15.24 2.15
CA LEU A 125 -2.46 14.10 2.84
C LEU A 125 -3.32 13.58 4.00
N ARG A 126 -3.98 14.47 4.77
CA ARG A 126 -4.92 14.06 5.82
C ARG A 126 -6.10 13.29 5.25
N SER A 127 -6.67 13.73 4.13
CA SER A 127 -7.72 12.97 3.45
C SER A 127 -7.23 11.60 2.98
N GLN A 128 -6.00 11.51 2.45
CA GLN A 128 -5.41 10.23 2.06
C GLN A 128 -5.11 9.33 3.25
N LEU A 129 -4.68 9.91 4.39
CA LEU A 129 -4.42 9.21 5.63
C LEU A 129 -5.69 8.58 6.19
N GLU A 130 -6.82 9.29 6.18
CA GLU A 130 -8.11 8.72 6.59
C GLU A 130 -8.53 7.56 5.67
N LYS A 131 -8.35 7.70 4.34
CA LYS A 131 -8.61 6.60 3.39
C LYS A 131 -7.71 5.40 3.63
N ALA A 132 -6.41 5.63 3.84
CA ALA A 132 -5.44 4.57 4.12
C ALA A 132 -5.76 3.86 5.44
N ARG A 133 -6.15 4.60 6.49
CA ARG A 133 -6.58 4.04 7.77
C ARG A 133 -7.83 3.19 7.64
N ALA A 134 -8.84 3.68 6.94
CA ALA A 134 -10.07 2.90 6.68
C ALA A 134 -9.77 1.61 5.90
N THR A 135 -8.82 1.68 4.95
CA THR A 135 -8.35 0.53 4.19
C THR A 135 -7.61 -0.47 5.08
N HIS A 136 -6.70 0.00 5.91
CA HIS A 136 -5.96 -0.80 6.87
C HIS A 136 -6.91 -1.52 7.85
N ASP A 137 -7.88 -0.81 8.42
CA ASP A 137 -8.88 -1.41 9.31
C ASP A 137 -9.70 -2.49 8.62
N ARG A 138 -10.11 -2.27 7.36
CA ARG A 138 -10.80 -3.30 6.56
C ARG A 138 -9.93 -4.54 6.32
N MET A 139 -8.64 -4.36 6.05
CA MET A 139 -7.69 -5.45 5.85
C MET A 139 -7.43 -6.24 7.14
N ARG A 140 -7.28 -5.55 8.27
CA ARG A 140 -7.16 -6.17 9.58
C ARG A 140 -8.41 -7.00 9.92
N ASP A 141 -9.60 -6.42 9.74
CA ASP A 141 -10.85 -7.11 10.03
C ASP A 141 -11.07 -8.31 9.10
N LEU A 142 -10.64 -8.21 7.84
CA LEU A 142 -10.61 -9.33 6.90
C LEU A 142 -9.65 -10.43 7.39
N LYS A 143 -8.42 -10.09 7.74
CA LYS A 143 -7.42 -11.02 8.29
C LYS A 143 -7.97 -11.77 9.50
N HIS A 144 -8.54 -11.04 10.45
CA HIS A 144 -9.14 -11.61 11.66
C HIS A 144 -10.27 -12.59 11.32
N ARG A 145 -11.15 -12.25 10.36
CA ARG A 145 -12.20 -13.17 9.90
C ARG A 145 -11.64 -14.44 9.27
N MET A 146 -10.59 -14.33 8.45
CA MET A 146 -9.96 -15.48 7.80
C MET A 146 -9.21 -16.37 8.81
N GLN A 147 -8.57 -15.78 9.82
CA GLN A 147 -7.90 -16.51 10.89
C GLN A 147 -8.89 -17.19 11.85
N ALA A 148 -10.04 -16.58 12.10
CA ALA A 148 -11.07 -17.15 12.98
C ALA A 148 -11.92 -18.25 12.32
N ALA A 149 -11.94 -18.30 10.98
CA ALA A 149 -12.64 -19.34 10.22
C ALA A 149 -11.81 -20.64 10.06
N HIS A 150 -10.57 -20.65 10.55
CA HIS A 150 -9.62 -21.78 10.51
C HIS A 150 -9.43 -22.43 11.88
#